data_AF-A0A290QFN5-F1
#
_entry.id   AF-A0A290QFN5-F1
#
_cell.length_a   1.000
_cell.length_b   1.000
_cell.length_c   1.000
_cell.angle_alpha   90.00
_cell.angle_beta   90.00
_cell.angle_gamma   90.00
#
_symmetry.space_group_name_H-M   'P 1'
#
loop_
_entity.id
_entity.type
_entity.pdbx_description
1 polymer ?
#
loop_
_entity_poly.entity_id
_entity_poly.type
_entity_poly.pdbx_seq_one_letter_code
_entity_poly.pdbx_strand_id
1 'polypeptide(L)'
;MNPATTIAPFLVYAALAGLCGALAMTVAMKLVSRSGWARDDMIVAVGSLFTKSRETGFQVGLILHALSAVVFGQIYTVLLIGLELSGWPSAFFAGVGFGVFHGLIVSLSLCWVVADQHPLEEFRRAGVSVALTHFIGHIAYGAVVGLVVGVAPV
;
A
#
# COMPACT_ATOMS: atom_id res chain seq x y z
N MET A 1 -20.58 -25.45 -8.14
CA MET A 1 -19.68 -24.50 -8.84
C MET A 1 -18.27 -25.06 -8.81
N ASN A 2 -17.49 -24.93 -9.88
CA ASN A 2 -16.10 -25.39 -9.88
C ASN A 2 -15.28 -24.41 -9.02
N PRO A 3 -14.59 -24.85 -7.96
CA PRO A 3 -13.80 -23.94 -7.12
C PRO A 3 -12.77 -23.15 -7.93
N ALA A 4 -12.22 -23.72 -9.01
CA ALA A 4 -11.31 -23.00 -9.91
C ALA A 4 -11.97 -21.80 -10.61
N THR A 5 -13.27 -21.87 -10.92
CA THR A 5 -14.03 -20.78 -11.57
C THR A 5 -14.38 -19.63 -10.62
N THR A 6 -14.20 -19.80 -9.31
CA THR A 6 -14.44 -18.76 -8.30
C THR A 6 -13.12 -18.24 -7.71
N ILE A 7 -12.16 -19.13 -7.46
CA ILE A 7 -10.87 -18.78 -6.86
C ILE A 7 -9.98 -18.00 -7.83
N ALA A 8 -9.93 -18.39 -9.11
CA ALA A 8 -9.06 -17.71 -10.07
C ALA A 8 -9.46 -16.24 -10.33
N PRO A 9 -10.74 -15.90 -10.58
CA PRO A 9 -11.16 -14.52 -10.69
C PRO A 9 -10.86 -13.72 -9.41
N PHE A 10 -11.19 -14.27 -8.24
CA PHE A 10 -10.87 -13.65 -6.96
C PHE A 10 -9.38 -13.27 -6.87
N LEU A 11 -8.47 -14.23 -7.09
CA LEU A 11 -7.04 -14.01 -6.98
C LEU A 11 -6.55 -12.96 -7.98
N VAL A 12 -7.04 -13.00 -9.22
CA VAL A 12 -6.66 -12.06 -10.28
C VAL A 12 -7.14 -10.65 -9.95
N TYR A 13 -8.43 -10.46 -9.65
CA TYR A 13 -8.99 -9.14 -9.36
C TYR A 13 -8.39 -8.53 -8.09
N ALA A 14 -8.18 -9.33 -7.04
CA ALA A 14 -7.54 -8.84 -5.83
C ALA A 14 -6.07 -8.46 -6.04
N ALA A 15 -5.32 -9.21 -6.87
CA ALA A 15 -3.96 -8.85 -7.23
C ALA A 15 -3.91 -7.56 -8.07
N LEU A 16 -4.81 -7.43 -9.06
CA LEU A 16 -4.95 -6.22 -9.87
C LEU A 16 -5.35 -5.02 -9.01
N ALA A 17 -6.31 -5.18 -8.10
CA ALA A 17 -6.72 -4.15 -7.15
C ALA A 17 -5.52 -3.67 -6.32
N GLY A 18 -4.74 -4.61 -5.77
CA GLY A 18 -3.53 -4.31 -5.01
C GLY A 18 -2.49 -3.54 -5.84
N LEU A 19 -2.18 -3.98 -7.06
CA LEU A 19 -1.21 -3.30 -7.94
C LEU A 19 -1.69 -1.91 -8.38
N CYS A 20 -2.96 -1.77 -8.75
CA CYS A 20 -3.57 -0.47 -9.05
C CYS A 20 -3.52 0.46 -7.83
N GLY A 21 -3.81 -0.08 -6.63
CA GLY A 21 -3.68 0.65 -5.37
C GLY A 21 -2.25 1.12 -5.12
N ALA A 22 -1.25 0.29 -5.36
CA ALA A 22 0.16 0.67 -5.18
C ALA A 22 0.60 1.76 -6.15
N LEU A 23 0.13 1.70 -7.40
CA LEU A 23 0.34 2.79 -8.36
C LEU A 23 -0.31 4.08 -7.87
N ALA A 24 -1.56 4.03 -7.39
CA ALA A 24 -2.28 5.19 -6.87
C ALA A 24 -1.58 5.79 -5.64
N MET A 25 -1.14 4.95 -4.70
CA MET A 25 -0.33 5.34 -3.54
C MET A 25 0.96 6.04 -3.98
N THR A 26 1.71 5.43 -4.90
CA THR A 26 2.97 5.99 -5.41
C THR A 26 2.74 7.36 -6.06
N VAL A 27 1.67 7.50 -6.83
CA VAL A 27 1.28 8.78 -7.45
C VAL A 27 0.89 9.80 -6.39
N ALA A 28 0.05 9.43 -5.42
CA ALA A 28 -0.38 10.32 -4.35
C ALA A 28 0.81 10.83 -3.53
N MET A 29 1.72 9.94 -3.14
CA MET A 29 2.92 10.30 -2.39
C MET A 29 3.86 11.19 -3.22
N LYS A 30 4.03 10.91 -4.52
CA LYS A 30 4.80 11.78 -5.43
C LYS A 30 4.17 13.17 -5.58
N LEU A 31 2.84 13.27 -5.61
CA LEU A 31 2.15 14.56 -5.69
C LEU A 31 2.32 15.37 -4.40
N VAL A 32 2.22 14.72 -3.23
CA VAL A 32 2.45 15.37 -1.94
C VAL A 32 3.91 15.80 -1.79
N SER A 33 4.87 14.95 -2.17
CA SER A 33 6.31 15.23 -2.03
C SER A 33 6.86 16.28 -3.00
N ARG A 34 6.20 16.51 -4.15
CA ARG A 34 6.56 17.58 -5.10
C ARG A 34 6.55 18.99 -4.49
N SER A 35 5.87 19.19 -3.37
CA SER A 35 5.89 20.44 -2.60
C SER A 35 7.20 20.67 -1.82
N GLY A 36 8.15 19.73 -1.87
CA GLY A 36 9.37 19.75 -1.07
C GLY A 36 9.17 19.24 0.37
N TRP A 37 7.97 18.77 0.69
CA TRP A 37 7.55 18.44 2.06
C TRP A 37 8.13 17.13 2.61
N ALA A 38 8.45 16.16 1.73
CA ALA A 38 9.06 14.89 2.13
C ALA A 38 10.07 14.42 1.07
N ARG A 39 11.27 14.03 1.52
CA ARG A 39 12.25 13.30 0.68
C ARG A 39 11.96 11.83 0.84
N ASP A 40 11.15 11.28 -0.05
CA ASP A 40 10.50 10.00 0.20
C ASP A 40 10.59 9.09 -1.02
N ASP A 41 11.78 8.54 -1.25
CA ASP A 41 11.89 7.36 -2.11
C ASP A 41 11.59 6.12 -1.27
N MET A 42 10.30 5.93 -0.98
CA MET A 42 9.80 4.80 -0.20
C MET A 42 10.30 3.47 -0.75
N ILE A 43 10.38 3.33 -2.08
CA ILE A 43 10.84 2.10 -2.71
C ILE A 43 12.29 1.83 -2.30
N VAL A 44 13.18 2.82 -2.45
CA VAL A 44 14.58 2.68 -2.01
C VAL A 44 14.68 2.48 -0.50
N ALA A 45 13.87 3.18 0.31
CA ALA A 45 13.86 3.02 1.76
C ALA A 45 13.54 1.57 2.16
N VAL A 46 12.43 1.02 1.66
CA VAL A 46 12.01 -0.37 1.93
C VAL A 46 13.08 -1.37 1.51
N GLY A 47 13.66 -1.22 0.32
CA GLY A 47 14.67 -2.18 -0.15
C GLY A 47 16.02 -2.04 0.55
N SER A 48 16.39 -0.82 0.97
CA SER A 48 17.65 -0.57 1.68
C SER A 48 17.62 -1.05 3.14
N LEU A 49 16.45 -1.28 3.74
CA LEU A 49 16.33 -2.03 5.01
C LEU A 49 16.97 -3.43 4.92
N PHE A 50 16.84 -4.09 3.76
CA PHE A 50 17.34 -5.45 3.55
C PHE A 50 18.73 -5.46 2.92
N THR A 51 18.95 -4.62 1.91
CA THR A 51 20.19 -4.59 1.14
C THR A 51 21.29 -3.77 1.80
N LYS A 52 20.95 -2.89 2.76
CA LYS A 52 21.85 -1.91 3.39
C LYS A 52 22.57 -1.00 2.38
N SER A 53 22.05 -0.89 1.17
CA SER A 53 22.64 -0.10 0.08
C SER A 53 21.55 0.64 -0.69
N ARG A 54 21.89 1.84 -1.15
CA ARG A 54 21.01 2.62 -2.03
C ARG A 54 20.98 2.07 -3.45
N GLU A 55 22.12 1.61 -3.96
CA GLU A 55 22.29 1.16 -5.35
C GLU A 55 21.43 -0.06 -5.67
N THR A 56 21.43 -1.05 -4.77
CA THR A 56 20.61 -2.28 -4.91
C THR A 56 19.24 -2.16 -4.25
N GLY A 57 19.05 -1.16 -3.38
CA GLY A 57 17.81 -0.95 -2.64
C GLY A 57 16.59 -0.71 -3.53
N PHE A 58 16.75 -0.05 -4.68
CA PHE A 58 15.61 0.19 -5.57
C PHE A 58 14.96 -1.11 -6.08
N GLN A 59 15.76 -2.07 -6.56
CA GLN A 59 15.24 -3.31 -7.16
C GLN A 59 14.53 -4.17 -6.11
N VAL A 60 15.18 -4.38 -4.96
CA VAL A 60 14.61 -5.15 -3.86
C VAL A 60 13.37 -4.45 -3.31
N GLY A 61 13.42 -3.13 -3.16
CA GLY A 61 12.30 -2.33 -2.70
C GLY A 61 11.08 -2.42 -3.62
N LEU A 62 11.30 -2.38 -4.94
CA LEU A 62 10.21 -2.46 -5.93
C LEU A 62 9.52 -3.83 -5.86
N ILE A 63 10.31 -4.90 -5.74
CA ILE A 63 9.78 -6.27 -5.59
C ILE A 63 8.99 -6.38 -4.29
N LEU A 64 9.54 -5.92 -3.17
CA LEU A 64 8.87 -5.96 -1.87
C LEU A 64 7.58 -5.13 -1.86
N HIS A 65 7.60 -3.94 -2.46
CA HIS A 65 6.43 -3.08 -2.55
C HIS A 65 5.33 -3.72 -3.40
N ALA A 66 5.68 -4.26 -4.57
CA ALA A 66 4.73 -4.95 -5.44
C ALA A 66 4.14 -6.22 -4.78
N LEU A 67 4.98 -7.01 -4.12
CA LEU A 67 4.53 -8.21 -3.40
C LEU A 67 3.59 -7.83 -2.25
N SER A 68 3.98 -6.83 -1.45
CA SER A 68 3.13 -6.30 -0.36
C SER A 68 1.80 -5.79 -0.90
N ALA A 69 1.82 -5.07 -2.02
CA ALA A 69 0.63 -4.57 -2.68
C ALA A 69 -0.34 -5.69 -3.07
N VAL A 70 0.17 -6.80 -3.62
CA VAL A 70 -0.66 -7.97 -3.94
C VAL A 70 -1.21 -8.59 -2.67
N VAL A 71 -0.38 -8.84 -1.66
CA VAL A 71 -0.80 -9.47 -0.39
C VAL A 71 -1.88 -8.64 0.30
N PHE A 72 -1.69 -7.33 0.45
CA PHE A 72 -2.70 -6.47 1.07
C PHE A 72 -3.96 -6.31 0.21
N GLY A 73 -3.86 -6.39 -1.11
CA GLY A 73 -5.01 -6.40 -2.02
C GLY A 73 -5.89 -7.64 -1.79
N GLN A 74 -5.27 -8.81 -1.59
CA GLN A 74 -5.95 -10.03 -1.20
C GLN A 74 -6.62 -9.87 0.17
N ILE A 75 -5.90 -9.38 1.18
CA ILE A 75 -6.44 -9.20 2.54
C ILE A 75 -7.65 -8.26 2.51
N TYR A 76 -7.56 -7.13 1.83
CA TYR A 76 -8.67 -6.18 1.71
C TYR A 76 -9.87 -6.81 1.02
N THR A 77 -9.65 -7.58 -0.05
CA THR A 77 -10.74 -8.26 -0.77
C THR A 77 -11.43 -9.30 0.13
N VAL A 78 -10.66 -10.10 0.88
CA VAL A 78 -11.23 -11.04 1.87
C VAL A 78 -12.07 -10.31 2.92
N LEU A 79 -11.57 -9.20 3.46
CA LEU A 79 -12.29 -8.41 4.45
C LEU A 79 -13.57 -7.80 3.86
N LEU A 80 -13.52 -7.27 2.64
CA LEU A 80 -14.69 -6.71 1.97
C LEU A 80 -15.78 -7.76 1.74
N ILE A 81 -15.41 -8.94 1.22
CA ILE A 81 -16.37 -10.03 0.98
C ILE A 81 -16.90 -10.57 2.32
N GLY A 82 -16.01 -10.85 3.27
CA GLY A 82 -16.37 -11.43 4.57
C GLY A 82 -17.23 -10.53 5.45
N LEU A 83 -17.17 -9.22 5.24
CA LEU A 83 -18.02 -8.22 5.92
C LEU A 83 -19.26 -7.84 5.10
N GLU A 84 -19.48 -8.47 3.94
CA GLU A 84 -20.58 -8.16 3.01
C GLU A 84 -20.54 -6.70 2.50
N LEU A 85 -19.34 -6.16 2.32
CA LEU A 85 -19.05 -4.80 1.86
C LEU A 85 -18.43 -4.75 0.45
N SER A 86 -18.42 -5.86 -0.30
CA SER A 86 -17.76 -5.92 -1.62
C SER A 86 -18.51 -5.24 -2.76
N GLY A 87 -19.75 -4.77 -2.55
CA GLY A 87 -20.53 -4.07 -3.57
C GLY A 87 -20.24 -2.57 -3.67
N TRP A 88 -20.46 -1.97 -4.85
CA TRP A 88 -20.48 -0.52 -4.99
C TRP A 88 -21.73 0.10 -4.31
N PRO A 89 -21.64 1.21 -3.55
CA PRO A 89 -20.43 2.00 -3.23
C PRO A 89 -19.77 1.63 -1.89
N SER A 90 -20.29 0.66 -1.14
CA SER A 90 -19.77 0.29 0.19
C SER A 90 -18.31 -0.13 0.15
N ALA A 91 -17.90 -0.86 -0.89
CA ALA A 91 -16.52 -1.31 -1.09
C ALA A 91 -15.52 -0.15 -1.14
N PHE A 92 -15.89 0.95 -1.80
CA PHE A 92 -15.04 2.13 -1.90
C PHE A 92 -14.82 2.77 -0.52
N PHE A 93 -15.90 3.03 0.22
CA PHE A 93 -15.81 3.66 1.54
C PHE A 93 -15.14 2.75 2.58
N ALA A 94 -15.43 1.45 2.54
CA ALA A 94 -14.76 0.45 3.38
C ALA A 94 -13.26 0.37 3.04
N GLY A 95 -12.90 0.37 1.75
CA GLY A 95 -11.53 0.42 1.28
C GLY A 95 -10.78 1.67 1.77
N VAL A 96 -11.41 2.85 1.72
CA VAL A 96 -10.88 4.09 2.33
C VAL A 96 -10.65 3.89 3.83
N GLY A 97 -11.62 3.32 4.55
CA GLY A 97 -11.50 3.04 5.99
C GLY A 97 -10.34 2.09 6.32
N PHE A 98 -10.17 1.02 5.53
CA PHE A 98 -9.03 0.12 5.68
C PHE A 98 -7.71 0.82 5.37
N GLY A 99 -7.68 1.67 4.33
CA GLY A 99 -6.54 2.49 3.97
C GLY A 99 -6.14 3.45 5.09
N VAL A 100 -7.11 4.08 5.76
CA VAL A 100 -6.86 4.89 6.97
C VAL A 100 -6.23 4.04 8.07
N PHE A 101 -6.83 2.89 8.41
CA PHE A 101 -6.33 2.03 9.48
C PHE A 101 -4.91 1.50 9.19
N HIS A 102 -4.69 0.96 7.99
CA HIS A 102 -3.40 0.47 7.56
C HIS A 102 -2.36 1.60 7.47
N GLY A 103 -2.76 2.75 6.94
CA GLY A 103 -1.93 3.95 6.89
C GLY A 103 -1.48 4.39 8.28
N LEU A 104 -2.37 4.40 9.28
CA LEU A 104 -1.98 4.72 10.67
C LEU A 104 -0.93 3.75 11.19
N ILE A 105 -1.12 2.45 11.00
CA ILE A 105 -0.15 1.43 11.45
C ILE A 105 1.21 1.66 10.79
N VAL A 106 1.25 1.84 9.47
CA VAL A 106 2.50 2.01 8.72
C VAL A 106 3.18 3.33 9.08
N SER A 107 2.43 4.44 9.15
CA SER A 107 2.98 5.74 9.48
C SER A 107 3.56 5.81 10.90
N LEU A 108 2.89 5.19 11.88
CA LEU A 108 3.42 5.10 13.25
C LEU A 108 4.64 4.18 13.32
N SER A 109 4.59 3.04 12.62
CA SER A 109 5.72 2.11 12.54
C SER A 109 6.93 2.77 11.90
N LEU A 110 6.74 3.59 10.87
CA LEU A 110 7.82 4.33 10.23
C LEU A 110 8.49 5.29 11.20
N CYS A 111 7.72 6.10 11.92
CA CYS A 111 8.29 7.09 12.84
C CYS A 111 8.92 6.49 14.10
N TRP A 112 8.41 5.37 14.62
CA TRP A 112 8.82 4.86 15.94
C TRP A 112 9.65 3.58 15.91
N VAL A 113 9.65 2.85 14.79
CA VAL A 113 10.34 1.56 14.70
C VAL A 113 11.36 1.59 13.57
N VAL A 114 10.92 1.93 12.37
CA VAL A 114 11.74 1.82 11.17
C VAL A 114 12.80 2.90 11.11
N ALA A 115 12.45 4.16 11.41
CA ALA A 115 13.38 5.28 11.37
C ALA A 115 14.62 5.06 12.25
N ASP A 116 14.43 4.68 13.51
CA ASP A 116 15.53 4.55 14.47
C ASP A 116 16.55 3.46 14.05
N GLN A 117 16.05 2.40 13.42
CA GLN A 117 16.83 1.23 13.06
C GLN A 117 17.29 1.21 11.60
N HIS A 118 16.89 2.20 10.80
CA HIS A 118 17.18 2.19 9.36
C HIS A 118 18.70 2.20 9.10
N PRO A 119 19.24 1.31 8.24
CA PRO A 119 20.68 1.18 8.02
C PRO A 119 21.31 2.41 7.35
N LEU A 120 20.54 3.13 6.52
CA LEU A 120 20.97 4.37 5.88
C LEU A 120 20.52 5.60 6.66
N GLU A 121 21.45 6.48 7.01
CA GLU A 121 21.21 7.69 7.84
C GLU A 121 20.15 8.64 7.26
N GLU A 122 20.05 8.73 5.94
CA GLU A 122 19.09 9.62 5.27
C GLU A 122 17.63 9.25 5.53
N PHE A 123 17.33 7.96 5.79
CA PHE A 123 15.99 7.48 6.12
C PHE A 123 15.74 7.38 7.63
N ARG A 124 16.77 7.58 8.47
CA ARG A 124 16.63 7.62 9.94
C ARG A 124 15.95 8.88 10.46
N ARG A 125 15.73 9.87 9.59
CA ARG A 125 15.08 11.14 9.91
C ARG A 125 13.64 11.20 9.40
N ALA A 126 12.96 10.06 9.29
CA ALA A 126 11.55 10.01 8.87
C ALA A 126 10.67 10.71 9.92
N GLY A 127 10.38 11.98 9.68
CA GLY A 127 9.53 12.81 10.53
C GLY A 127 8.05 12.70 10.18
N VAL A 128 7.25 13.55 10.82
CA VAL A 128 5.79 13.62 10.66
C VAL A 128 5.38 13.81 9.18
N SER A 129 6.17 14.51 8.36
CA SER A 129 5.86 14.70 6.94
C SER A 129 5.92 13.40 6.13
N VAL A 130 6.90 12.53 6.42
CA VAL A 130 7.01 11.19 5.79
C VAL A 130 5.84 10.31 6.23
N ALA A 131 5.53 10.31 7.53
CA ALA A 131 4.37 9.60 8.06
C ALA A 131 3.06 10.07 7.42
N LEU A 132 2.83 11.38 7.30
CA LEU A 132 1.61 11.91 6.69
C LEU A 132 1.52 11.60 5.20
N THR A 133 2.66 11.65 4.49
CA THR A 133 2.74 11.27 3.08
C THR A 133 2.36 9.81 2.87
N HIS A 134 2.90 8.90 3.70
CA HIS A 134 2.51 7.48 3.69
C HIS A 134 1.05 7.27 4.07
N PHE A 135 0.54 8.02 5.05
CA PHE A 135 -0.86 7.92 5.47
C PHE A 135 -1.81 8.26 4.32
N ILE A 136 -1.58 9.37 3.63
CA ILE A 136 -2.33 9.76 2.43
C ILE A 136 -2.19 8.70 1.33
N GLY A 137 -0.98 8.17 1.14
CA GLY A 137 -0.70 7.09 0.20
C GLY A 137 -1.56 5.85 0.45
N HIS A 138 -1.68 5.41 1.71
CA HIS A 138 -2.48 4.23 2.07
C HIS A 138 -3.99 4.48 1.94
N ILE A 139 -4.46 5.71 2.17
CA ILE A 139 -5.85 6.08 1.88
C ILE A 139 -6.12 5.94 0.38
N ALA A 140 -5.21 6.44 -0.47
CA ALA A 140 -5.33 6.31 -1.93
C ALA A 140 -5.28 4.84 -2.37
N TYR A 141 -4.39 4.04 -1.78
CA TYR A 141 -4.32 2.59 -1.98
C TYR A 141 -5.68 1.94 -1.69
N GLY A 142 -6.22 2.16 -0.49
CA GLY A 142 -7.47 1.55 -0.05
C GLY A 142 -8.68 1.98 -0.87
N ALA A 143 -8.75 3.25 -1.26
CA ALA A 143 -9.79 3.78 -2.14
C ALA A 143 -9.82 3.06 -3.50
N VAL A 144 -8.64 2.86 -4.11
CA VAL A 144 -8.54 2.18 -5.41
C VAL A 144 -8.78 0.68 -5.28
N VAL A 145 -8.29 0.03 -4.23
CA VAL A 145 -8.61 -1.39 -3.99
C VAL A 145 -10.12 -1.58 -3.84
N GLY A 146 -10.76 -0.76 -3.00
CA GLY A 146 -12.21 -0.80 -2.79
C GLY A 146 -13.00 -0.51 -4.08
N LEU A 147 -12.54 0.42 -4.91
CA LEU A 147 -13.16 0.70 -6.20
C LEU A 147 -13.05 -0.49 -7.16
N VAL A 148 -11.85 -1.06 -7.33
CA VAL A 148 -11.62 -2.20 -8.24
C VAL A 148 -12.44 -3.41 -7.81
N VAL A 149 -12.42 -3.75 -6.51
CA VAL A 149 -13.22 -4.84 -5.96
C VAL A 149 -14.72 -4.56 -6.10
N GLY A 150 -15.15 -3.32 -5.83
CA GLY A 150 -16.55 -2.89 -5.90
C GLY A 150 -17.23 -3.04 -7.25
N VAL A 151 -16.44 -3.08 -8.34
CA VAL A 151 -16.92 -3.26 -9.71
C VAL A 151 -16.49 -4.59 -10.33
N ALA A 152 -15.71 -5.39 -9.60
CA ALA A 152 -15.25 -6.69 -10.07
C ALA A 152 -16.31 -7.77 -9.80
N PRO A 153 -16.39 -8.81 -10.64
CA PRO A 153 -17.25 -9.97 -10.41
C PRO A 153 -16.58 -10.94 -9.40
N VAL A 154 -16.41 -10.48 -8.16
CA VAL A 154 -15.76 -11.23 -7.05
C VAL A 154 -16.67 -11.48 -5.87
#